data_AF-A0A2U1B958-F1
#
_entry.id   AF-A0A2U1B958-F1
#
_cell.length_a   1.000
_cell.length_b   1.000
_cell.length_c   1.000
_cell.angle_alpha   90.00
_cell.angle_beta   90.00
_cell.angle_gamma   90.00
#
_symmetry.space_group_name_H-M   'P 1'
#
loop_
_entity.id
_entity.type
_entity.pdbx_description
1 polymer ?
#
loop_
_entity_poly.entity_id
_entity_poly.type
_entity_poly.pdbx_seq_one_letter_code
_entity_poly.pdbx_strand_id
1 'polypeptide(L)' 'MSKCGEKCEVYSRVCGYFRPVSNWNKGKKEEFKERRHFKVE' A
#
# COMPACT_ATOMS: atom_id res chain seq x y z
N MET A 1 -5.35 5.88 25.34
CA MET A 1 -3.99 6.39 25.12
C MET A 1 -3.84 6.87 23.69
N SER A 2 -3.57 8.18 23.57
CA SER A 2 -3.00 8.93 22.43
C SER A 2 -3.22 8.38 21.01
N LYS A 3 -4.38 8.64 20.41
CA LYS A 3 -4.48 8.79 18.96
C LYS A 3 -4.69 10.27 18.68
N CYS A 4 -3.82 10.88 17.86
CA CYS A 4 -3.83 12.31 17.56
C CYS A 4 -5.03 12.75 16.70
N GLY A 5 -5.86 11.82 16.20
CA GLY A 5 -7.03 12.12 15.36
C GLY A 5 -6.71 12.37 13.88
N GLU A 6 -5.43 12.51 13.54
CA GLU A 6 -4.98 12.83 12.19
C GLU A 6 -4.97 11.63 11.24
N LYS A 7 -5.05 11.91 9.94
CA LYS A 7 -4.97 10.89 8.88
C LYS A 7 -3.54 10.37 8.78
N CYS A 8 -3.38 9.07 8.94
CA CYS A 8 -2.10 8.40 8.72
C CYS A 8 -1.89 8.14 7.23
N GLU A 9 -0.72 8.53 6.70
CA GLU A 9 -0.35 8.15 5.35
C GLU A 9 0.11 6.69 5.31
N VAL A 10 -0.45 5.93 4.36
CA VAL A 10 -0.17 4.50 4.21
C VAL A 10 0.86 4.32 3.10
N TYR A 11 1.96 3.64 3.42
CA TYR A 11 3.03 3.32 2.48
C TYR A 11 2.99 1.83 2.12
N SER A 12 3.30 1.52 0.86
CA SER A 12 3.43 0.15 0.40
C SER A 12 4.57 0.04 -0.63
N ARG A 13 5.14 -1.16 -0.76
CA ARG A 13 6.27 -1.43 -1.64
C ARG A 13 5.79 -1.64 -3.08
N VAL A 14 6.34 -0.85 -4.01
CA VAL A 14 6.05 -0.90 -5.44
C VAL A 14 7.37 -0.93 -6.21
N CYS A 15 7.57 -1.94 -7.06
CA CYS A 15 8.75 -2.05 -7.95
C CYS A 15 10.11 -1.81 -7.25
N GLY A 16 10.26 -2.27 -6.00
CA GLY A 16 11.52 -2.22 -5.27
C GLY A 16 11.65 -1.13 -4.19
N TYR A 17 10.77 -0.13 -4.13
CA TYR A 17 10.83 0.94 -3.11
C TYR A 17 9.46 1.23 -2.48
N PHE A 18 9.46 1.96 -1.35
CA PHE A 18 8.23 2.37 -0.67
C PHE A 18 7.64 3.64 -1.29
N ARG A 19 6.34 3.61 -1.61
CA ARG A 19 5.60 4.76 -2.14
C ARG A 19 4.28 4.93 -1.38
N PRO A 20 3.84 6.18 -1.09
CA PRO A 20 2.51 6.43 -0.54
C PRO A 20 1.42 5.82 -1.43
N VAL A 21 0.46 5.11 -0.83
CA VAL A 21 -0.67 4.50 -1.53
C VAL A 21 -1.58 5.56 -2.15
N SER A 22 -1.65 6.74 -1.53
CA SER A 22 -2.29 7.95 -2.06
C SER A 22 -1.79 8.31 -3.46
N ASN A 23 -0.50 8.10 -3.73
CA ASN A 23 0.18 8.51 -4.97
C ASN A 23 0.23 7.41 -6.04
N TRP A 24 -0.60 6.37 -5.94
CA TRP A 24 -0.68 5.31 -6.94
C TRP A 24 -1.54 5.71 -8.12
N ASN A 25 -1.03 5.49 -9.33
CA ASN A 25 -1.80 5.66 -10.55
C ASN A 25 -2.82 4.51 -10.73
N LYS A 26 -3.76 4.66 -11.67
CA LYS A 26 -4.82 3.67 -11.91
C LYS A 26 -4.26 2.28 -12.23
N GLY A 27 -3.21 2.20 -13.07
CA GLY A 27 -2.59 0.93 -13.45
C GLY A 27 -1.96 0.18 -12.28
N LYS A 28 -1.27 0.88 -11.37
CA LYS A 28 -0.68 0.26 -10.16
C LYS A 28 -1.73 -0.20 -9.17
N LYS A 29 -2.87 0.48 -9.09
CA LYS A 29 -4.01 0.02 -8.29
C LYS A 29 -4.59 -1.29 -8.85
N GLU A 30 -4.76 -1.41 -10.16
CA GLU A 30 -5.21 -2.65 -10.78
C GLU A 30 -4.17 -3.77 -10.65
N GLU A 31 -2.90 -3.52 -10.96
CA GLU A 31 -1.81 -4.48 -10.80
C GLU A 31 -1.72 -5.03 -9.36
N PHE A 32 -1.89 -4.16 -8.35
CA PHE A 32 -1.88 -4.59 -6.96
C PHE A 32 -3.05 -5.52 -6.61
N LYS A 33 -4.24 -5.32 -7.19
CA LYS A 33 -5.39 -6.21 -6.96
C LYS A 33 -5.16 -7.61 -7.52
N GLU A 34 -4.35 -7.72 -8.57
CA GLU A 34 -4.02 -9.00 -9.20
C GLU A 34 -2.90 -9.77 -8.46
N ARG A 35 -2.19 -9.11 -7.52
CA ARG A 35 -1.14 -9.76 -6.71
C ARG A 35 -1.73 -10.85 -5.84
N ARG A 36 -1.06 -12.00 -5.81
CA ARG A 36 -1.38 -13.12 -4.92
C ARG A 36 -0.34 -13.20 -3.82
N HIS A 37 -0.82 -13.31 -2.57
CA HIS A 37 0.05 -13.54 -1.43
C HIS A 37 0.29 -15.04 -1.27
N PHE A 38 1.54 -15.41 -1.05
CA PHE A 38 1.85 -16.76 -0.60
C PHE A 38 1.32 -16.94 0.82
N LYS A 39 0.57 -18.02 1.05
CA LYS A 39 0.27 -18.48 2.41
C LYS A 39 1.43 -19.36 2.84
N VAL A 40 2.06 -19.01 3.94
CA VAL A 40 3.04 -19.89 4.59
C VAL A 40 2.23 -20.72 5.59
N GLU A 41 2.20 -22.04 5.38
CA GLU A 41 1.67 -23.01 6.34
C GLU A 41 2.73 -23.37 7.38
#